data_AF-A0A060C5Q7-F1
#
_entry.id   AF-A0A060C5Q7-F1
#
_cell.length_a   1.000
_cell.length_b   1.000
_cell.length_c   1.000
_cell.angle_alpha   90.00
_cell.angle_beta   90.00
_cell.angle_gamma   90.00
#
_symmetry.space_group_name_H-M   'P 1'
#
loop_
_entity.id
_entity.type
_entity.pdbx_description
1 polymer ?
#
loop_
_entity_poly.entity_id
_entity_poly.type
_entity_poly.pdbx_seq_one_letter_code
_entity_poly.pdbx_strand_id
1 'polypeptide(L)'
;VSYDCPAWEWEPQRRQYYLHNFLAEQPDLNIWNPEVQDALLDSMRFWLERGVDGFRLDTVNYYFHDRYLRDNPFNPDHTGPDTYGFQIPLFSKNQPENIAFLKRLRALTDEFDARMMVGEVGDGGQSAIDIMAAYTEGVDRLHMCYSFEMLSPEFTAAHFRRTIEGVRAG
;
A
#
# COMPACT_ATOMS: atom_id res chain seq x y z
N VAL A 1 -5.04 -9.30 7.07
CA VAL A 1 -6.34 -10.01 7.11
C VAL A 1 -6.74 -10.24 5.66
N SER A 2 -6.60 -11.46 5.17
CA SER A 2 -7.24 -11.85 3.90
C SER A 2 -8.63 -12.36 4.29
N TYR A 3 -9.65 -11.76 3.71
CA TYR A 3 -11.00 -12.30 3.76
C TYR A 3 -11.06 -13.29 2.60
N ASP A 4 -11.27 -14.58 2.87
CA ASP A 4 -11.19 -15.68 1.88
C ASP A 4 -12.32 -15.60 0.82
N CYS A 5 -12.34 -14.55 0.00
CA CYS A 5 -13.19 -14.40 -1.17
C CYS A 5 -12.41 -13.83 -2.37
N PRO A 6 -12.90 -14.03 -3.61
CA PRO A 6 -12.33 -13.39 -4.78
C PRO A 6 -12.33 -11.86 -4.62
N ALA A 7 -11.30 -11.18 -5.13
CA ALA A 7 -11.19 -9.72 -5.08
C ALA A 7 -12.18 -8.99 -6.04
N TRP A 8 -13.04 -9.73 -6.73
CA TRP A 8 -13.99 -9.20 -7.70
C TRP A 8 -15.40 -9.62 -7.34
N GLU A 9 -16.26 -8.64 -7.11
CA GLU A 9 -17.68 -8.86 -6.79
C GLU A 9 -18.57 -8.35 -7.94
N TRP A 10 -19.61 -9.10 -8.28
CA TRP A 10 -20.52 -8.77 -9.38
C TRP A 10 -21.57 -7.74 -8.96
N GLU A 11 -21.63 -6.60 -9.65
CA GLU A 11 -22.67 -5.59 -9.45
C GLU A 11 -23.77 -5.69 -10.53
N PRO A 12 -24.98 -6.18 -10.18
CA PRO A 12 -26.04 -6.46 -11.16
C PRO A 12 -26.59 -5.21 -11.87
N GLN A 13 -26.60 -4.03 -11.24
CA GLN A 13 -27.10 -2.80 -11.86
C GLN A 13 -26.16 -2.31 -12.97
N ARG A 14 -24.85 -2.47 -12.76
CA ARG A 14 -23.81 -2.10 -13.74
C ARG A 14 -23.48 -3.21 -14.71
N ARG A 15 -23.85 -4.46 -14.37
CA ARG A 15 -23.51 -5.69 -15.10
C ARG A 15 -22.00 -5.83 -15.32
N GLN A 16 -21.24 -5.51 -14.29
CA GLN A 16 -19.78 -5.53 -14.28
C GLN A 16 -19.29 -5.95 -12.90
N TYR A 17 -18.07 -6.47 -12.84
CA TYR A 17 -17.38 -6.67 -11.58
C TYR A 17 -16.75 -5.36 -11.10
N TYR A 18 -16.59 -5.22 -9.79
CA TYR A 18 -15.75 -4.20 -9.16
C TYR A 18 -14.68 -4.85 -8.29
N LEU A 19 -13.53 -4.18 -8.18
CA LEU A 19 -12.39 -4.63 -7.40
C LEU A 19 -12.58 -4.26 -5.92
N HIS A 20 -12.27 -5.19 -5.03
CA HIS A 20 -12.07 -4.95 -3.61
C HIS A 20 -10.91 -5.83 -3.09
N ASN A 21 -9.86 -5.22 -2.55
CA ASN A 21 -8.73 -5.94 -1.95
C ASN A 21 -9.07 -6.55 -0.59
N PHE A 22 -10.09 -6.02 0.07
CA PHE A 22 -10.55 -6.42 1.41
C PHE A 22 -12.00 -6.91 1.35
N LEU A 23 -12.89 -6.30 2.14
CA LEU A 23 -14.31 -6.66 2.16
C LEU A 23 -15.02 -6.19 0.88
N ALA A 24 -16.07 -6.90 0.46
CA ALA A 24 -16.89 -6.50 -0.69
C ALA A 24 -17.53 -5.11 -0.47
N GLU A 25 -17.85 -4.77 0.78
CA GLU A 25 -18.35 -3.44 1.17
C GLU A 25 -17.29 -2.33 1.09
N GLN A 26 -16.03 -2.65 0.76
CA GLN A 26 -14.91 -1.74 0.60
C GLN A 26 -14.40 -1.75 -0.85
N PRO A 27 -15.18 -1.22 -1.82
CA PRO A 27 -14.74 -1.14 -3.20
C PRO A 27 -13.50 -0.24 -3.34
N ASP A 28 -12.48 -0.73 -4.03
CA ASP A 28 -11.26 0.02 -4.27
C ASP A 28 -11.51 1.20 -5.22
N LEU A 29 -10.89 2.34 -4.91
CA LEU A 29 -10.89 3.49 -5.80
C LEU A 29 -9.96 3.24 -6.99
N ASN A 30 -10.39 3.68 -8.18
CA ASN A 30 -9.53 3.63 -9.35
C ASN A 30 -8.60 4.86 -9.41
N ILE A 31 -7.42 4.75 -8.79
CA ILE A 31 -6.44 5.85 -8.69
C ILE A 31 -5.73 6.11 -10.04
N TRP A 32 -5.95 5.27 -11.07
CA TRP A 32 -5.61 5.65 -12.45
C TRP A 32 -6.37 6.88 -12.96
N ASN A 33 -7.53 7.19 -12.37
CA ASN A 33 -8.30 8.39 -12.72
C ASN A 33 -7.71 9.62 -11.99
N PRO A 34 -7.21 10.64 -12.71
CA PRO A 34 -6.69 11.86 -12.07
C PRO A 34 -7.73 12.60 -11.23
N GLU A 35 -9.02 12.56 -11.60
CA GLU A 35 -10.08 13.20 -10.80
C GLU A 35 -10.25 12.53 -9.43
N VAL A 36 -10.02 11.21 -9.35
CA VAL A 36 -10.01 10.48 -8.06
C VAL A 36 -8.80 10.87 -7.24
N GLN A 37 -7.63 11.02 -7.87
CA GLN A 37 -6.43 11.51 -7.17
C GLN A 37 -6.65 12.91 -6.61
N ASP A 38 -7.27 13.81 -7.39
CA ASP A 38 -7.58 15.18 -6.97
C ASP A 38 -8.55 15.18 -5.78
N ALA A 39 -9.62 14.37 -5.85
CA ALA A 39 -10.57 14.24 -4.75
C ALA A 39 -9.94 13.70 -3.45
N LEU A 40 -8.97 12.77 -3.56
CA LEU A 40 -8.22 12.27 -2.40
C LEU A 40 -7.32 13.35 -1.79
N LEU A 41 -6.62 14.12 -2.62
CA LEU A 41 -5.79 15.25 -2.19
C LEU A 41 -6.64 16.34 -1.53
N ASP A 42 -7.80 16.68 -2.08
CA ASP A 42 -8.73 17.63 -1.48
C ASP A 42 -9.25 17.15 -0.12
N SER A 43 -9.53 15.84 0.00
CA SER A 43 -9.93 15.23 1.28
C SER A 43 -8.83 15.35 2.33
N MET A 44 -7.56 15.15 1.94
CA MET A 44 -6.42 15.36 2.85
C MET A 44 -6.25 16.84 3.20
N ARG A 45 -6.31 17.74 2.21
CA ARG A 45 -6.21 19.19 2.41
C ARG A 45 -7.24 19.69 3.42
N PHE A 46 -8.49 19.23 3.31
CA PHE A 46 -9.57 19.55 4.25
C PHE A 46 -9.16 19.32 5.71
N TRP A 47 -8.46 18.23 6.01
CA TRP A 47 -7.98 17.90 7.35
C TRP A 47 -6.73 18.69 7.75
N LEU A 48 -5.81 18.93 6.81
CA LEU A 48 -4.62 19.76 7.04
C LEU A 48 -4.99 21.21 7.39
N GLU A 49 -5.98 21.79 6.70
CA GLU A 49 -6.53 23.12 7.00
C GLU A 49 -7.15 23.22 8.40
N ARG A 50 -7.50 22.09 9.01
CA ARG A 50 -8.05 21.99 10.38
C ARG A 50 -6.99 21.75 11.44
N GLY A 51 -5.71 21.71 11.06
CA GLY A 51 -4.59 21.59 11.99
C GLY A 51 -4.22 20.15 12.33
N VAL A 52 -4.60 19.16 11.52
CA VAL A 52 -4.02 17.82 11.64
C VAL A 52 -2.52 17.88 11.34
N ASP A 53 -1.70 17.27 12.20
CA ASP A 53 -0.23 17.29 12.11
C ASP A 53 0.34 16.28 11.10
N GLY A 54 -0.50 15.42 10.53
CA GLY A 54 -0.06 14.43 9.57
C GLY A 54 -1.02 13.27 9.38
N PHE A 55 -0.62 12.31 8.55
CA PHE A 55 -1.43 11.15 8.22
C PHE A 55 -0.66 9.85 8.41
N ARG A 56 -1.37 8.84 8.92
CA ARG A 56 -1.02 7.44 8.69
C ARG A 56 -1.78 7.00 7.44
N LEU A 57 -1.05 6.68 6.39
CA LEU A 57 -1.60 6.23 5.12
C LEU A 57 -1.81 4.72 5.18
N ASP A 58 -3.08 4.33 5.27
CA ASP A 58 -3.49 2.93 5.24
C ASP A 58 -3.11 2.29 3.90
N THR A 59 -2.59 1.05 3.98
CA THR A 59 -2.32 0.18 2.83
C THR A 59 -1.68 0.91 1.65
N VAL A 60 -0.66 1.73 1.92
CA VAL A 60 -0.16 2.74 0.97
C VAL A 60 0.38 2.15 -0.34
N ASN A 61 0.73 0.86 -0.33
CA ASN A 61 1.21 0.12 -1.48
C ASN A 61 0.10 -0.50 -2.35
N TYR A 62 -1.17 -0.39 -1.97
CA TYR A 62 -2.33 -0.95 -2.69
C TYR A 62 -3.03 0.06 -3.63
N TYR A 63 -2.61 1.32 -3.65
CA TYR A 63 -3.31 2.39 -4.39
C TYR A 63 -3.47 2.13 -5.89
N PHE A 64 -2.50 1.47 -6.51
CA PHE A 64 -2.55 1.12 -7.93
C PHE A 64 -2.54 -0.41 -8.09
N HIS A 65 -3.46 -0.88 -8.93
CA HIS A 65 -3.47 -2.22 -9.51
C HIS A 65 -2.99 -2.15 -10.96
N ASP A 66 -2.55 -3.28 -11.51
CA ASP A 66 -2.11 -3.40 -12.89
C ASP A 66 -3.20 -2.97 -13.87
N ARG A 67 -2.87 -2.06 -14.77
CA ARG A 67 -3.81 -1.52 -15.76
C ARG A 67 -4.38 -2.58 -16.70
N TYR A 68 -3.66 -3.68 -16.88
CA TYR A 68 -4.04 -4.77 -17.78
C TYR A 68 -4.77 -5.90 -17.07
N LEU A 69 -4.99 -5.80 -15.75
CA LEU A 69 -5.69 -6.78 -14.93
C LEU A 69 -5.13 -8.21 -15.11
N ARG A 70 -3.79 -8.32 -15.22
CA ARG A 70 -3.12 -9.62 -15.41
C ARG A 70 -3.21 -10.48 -14.16
N ASP A 71 -3.28 -11.79 -14.37
CA ASP A 71 -3.27 -12.78 -13.29
C ASP A 71 -1.93 -12.77 -12.56
N ASN A 72 -2.00 -12.74 -11.23
CA ASN A 72 -0.83 -12.96 -10.39
C ASN A 72 -0.27 -14.38 -10.59
N PRO A 73 1.06 -14.56 -10.62
CA PRO A 73 1.63 -15.89 -10.68
C PRO A 73 1.36 -16.67 -9.38
N PHE A 74 1.24 -18.00 -9.51
CA PHE A 74 1.13 -18.90 -8.38
C PHE A 74 2.41 -18.87 -7.52
N ASN A 75 2.23 -18.89 -6.20
CA ASN A 75 3.32 -18.98 -5.23
C ASN A 75 3.50 -20.44 -4.76
N PRO A 76 4.52 -21.16 -5.24
CA PRO A 76 4.74 -22.56 -4.85
C PRO A 76 5.27 -22.71 -3.42
N ASP A 77 5.79 -21.64 -2.82
CA ASP A 77 6.43 -21.68 -1.50
C ASP A 77 5.44 -21.50 -0.34
N HIS A 78 4.19 -21.10 -0.64
CA HIS A 78 3.16 -20.94 0.38
C HIS A 78 2.52 -22.27 0.75
N THR A 79 2.55 -22.59 2.03
CA THR A 79 1.93 -23.79 2.60
C THR A 79 0.90 -23.46 3.68
N GLY A 80 0.56 -22.18 3.85
CA GLY A 80 -0.38 -21.70 4.86
C GLY A 80 -1.83 -22.00 4.49
N PRO A 81 -2.76 -21.86 5.45
CA PRO A 81 -4.18 -22.09 5.21
C PRO A 81 -4.88 -20.94 4.47
N ASP A 82 -4.30 -19.74 4.44
CA ASP A 82 -4.89 -18.57 3.78
C ASP A 82 -4.77 -18.67 2.25
N THR A 83 -5.84 -18.30 1.56
CA THR A 83 -5.91 -18.39 0.10
C THR A 83 -5.05 -17.32 -0.60
N TYR A 84 -4.87 -16.16 0.03
CA TYR A 84 -4.11 -15.04 -0.52
C TYR A 84 -2.62 -15.38 -0.75
N GLY A 85 -1.98 -16.09 0.18
CA GLY A 85 -0.57 -16.44 0.08
C GLY A 85 -0.21 -17.35 -1.10
N PHE A 86 -1.18 -18.05 -1.71
CA PHE A 86 -0.97 -18.88 -2.91
C PHE A 86 -0.70 -18.07 -4.18
N GLN A 87 -0.72 -16.74 -4.12
CA GLN A 87 -0.36 -15.86 -5.23
C GLN A 87 0.81 -14.97 -4.84
N ILE A 88 1.73 -14.74 -5.79
CA ILE A 88 2.72 -13.67 -5.68
C ILE A 88 2.03 -12.39 -6.15
N PRO A 89 1.83 -11.36 -5.29
CA PRO A 89 0.97 -10.21 -5.59
C PRO A 89 1.69 -9.17 -6.47
N LEU A 90 2.08 -9.58 -7.68
CA LEU A 90 2.87 -8.77 -8.62
C LEU A 90 2.05 -7.70 -9.36
N PHE A 91 0.78 -7.99 -9.64
CA PHE A 91 -0.11 -7.14 -10.44
C PHE A 91 -1.21 -6.49 -9.62
N SER A 92 -1.59 -7.05 -8.48
CA SER A 92 -2.70 -6.51 -7.67
C SER A 92 -2.32 -5.28 -6.85
N LYS A 93 -1.03 -5.04 -6.60
CA LYS A 93 -0.51 -3.93 -5.78
C LYS A 93 0.93 -3.58 -6.19
N ASN A 94 1.59 -2.68 -5.46
CA ASN A 94 3.00 -2.32 -5.62
C ASN A 94 3.37 -1.78 -7.01
N GLN A 95 2.41 -1.21 -7.75
CA GLN A 95 2.67 -0.71 -9.11
C GLN A 95 3.55 0.56 -9.08
N PRO A 96 4.49 0.70 -10.04
CA PRO A 96 5.48 1.79 -10.03
C PRO A 96 4.86 3.18 -10.15
N GLU A 97 3.69 3.31 -10.78
CA GLU A 97 2.94 4.56 -10.91
C GLU A 97 2.56 5.17 -9.56
N ASN A 98 2.47 4.35 -8.52
CA ASN A 98 2.19 4.83 -7.18
C ASN A 98 3.22 5.86 -6.70
N ILE A 99 4.50 5.72 -7.09
CA ILE A 99 5.55 6.69 -6.74
C ILE A 99 5.19 8.10 -7.21
N ALA A 100 4.63 8.24 -8.41
CA ALA A 100 4.21 9.54 -8.91
C ALA A 100 3.07 10.14 -8.06
N PHE A 101 2.14 9.31 -7.60
CA PHE A 101 1.07 9.76 -6.71
C PHE A 101 1.58 10.11 -5.30
N LEU A 102 2.53 9.34 -4.75
CA LEU A 102 3.19 9.67 -3.48
C LEU A 102 3.87 11.05 -3.52
N LYS A 103 4.46 11.42 -4.67
CA LYS A 103 5.02 12.77 -4.87
C LYS A 103 3.95 13.86 -4.83
N ARG A 104 2.74 13.58 -5.32
CA ARG A 104 1.61 14.52 -5.22
C ARG A 104 1.13 14.67 -3.78
N LEU A 105 1.00 13.56 -3.05
CA LEU A 105 0.69 13.57 -1.61
C LEU A 105 1.72 14.37 -0.83
N ARG A 106 3.01 14.19 -1.16
CA ARG A 106 4.10 14.92 -0.52
C ARG A 106 4.07 16.40 -0.84
N ALA A 107 3.89 16.78 -2.11
CA ALA A 107 3.77 18.17 -2.51
C ALA A 107 2.64 18.90 -1.76
N LEU A 108 1.47 18.27 -1.63
CA LEU A 108 0.37 18.80 -0.81
C LEU A 108 0.78 18.97 0.65
N THR A 109 1.40 17.94 1.24
CA THR A 109 1.80 17.97 2.65
C THR A 109 2.83 19.06 2.93
N ASP A 110 3.77 19.30 2.01
CA ASP A 110 4.80 20.33 2.09
C ASP A 110 4.24 21.77 2.04
N GLU A 111 3.00 21.97 1.59
CA GLU A 111 2.31 23.27 1.71
C GLU A 111 2.00 23.65 3.17
N PHE A 112 2.04 22.67 4.08
CA PHE A 112 1.75 22.83 5.50
C PHE A 112 3.00 22.53 6.32
N ASP A 113 3.53 23.54 7.02
CA ASP A 113 4.78 23.42 7.77
C ASP A 113 4.76 22.35 8.87
N ALA A 114 5.84 21.56 9.00
CA ALA A 114 5.96 20.51 10.02
C ALA A 114 4.85 19.44 10.01
N ARG A 115 4.33 19.06 8.83
CA ARG A 115 3.40 17.93 8.67
C ARG A 115 4.13 16.66 8.24
N MET A 116 3.65 15.50 8.70
CA MET A 116 4.29 14.22 8.41
C MET A 116 3.33 13.18 7.82
N MET A 117 3.89 12.22 7.07
CA MET A 117 3.15 11.07 6.56
C MET A 117 3.90 9.78 6.89
N VAL A 118 3.19 8.81 7.44
CA VAL A 118 3.70 7.45 7.67
C VAL A 118 2.88 6.44 6.89
N GLY A 119 3.51 5.69 6.00
CA GLY A 119 2.86 4.66 5.18
C GLY A 119 2.88 3.28 5.82
N GLU A 120 1.74 2.58 5.77
CA GLU A 120 1.69 1.14 6.05
C GLU A 120 1.99 0.33 4.79
N VAL A 121 3.09 -0.44 4.82
CA VAL A 121 3.43 -1.37 3.74
C VAL A 121 2.90 -2.75 4.08
N GLY A 122 1.82 -3.15 3.40
CA GLY A 122 1.22 -4.48 3.50
C GLY A 122 1.96 -5.48 2.61
N ASP A 123 3.19 -5.81 2.96
CA ASP A 123 4.02 -6.82 2.29
C ASP A 123 4.96 -7.51 3.31
N GLY A 124 5.71 -8.53 2.89
CA GLY A 124 6.58 -9.31 3.77
C GLY A 124 7.99 -9.54 3.22
N GLY A 125 8.92 -9.87 4.10
CA GLY A 125 10.32 -10.15 3.81
C GLY A 125 11.03 -8.99 3.13
N GLN A 126 11.91 -9.32 2.18
CA GLN A 126 12.70 -8.33 1.43
C GLN A 126 11.83 -7.37 0.62
N SER A 127 10.70 -7.84 0.08
CA SER A 127 9.75 -7.02 -0.68
C SER A 127 9.25 -5.82 0.13
N ALA A 128 8.89 -6.03 1.39
CA ALA A 128 8.49 -4.94 2.29
C ALA A 128 9.61 -3.91 2.49
N ILE A 129 10.85 -4.37 2.68
CA ILE A 129 12.01 -3.49 2.86
C ILE A 129 12.25 -2.66 1.59
N ASP A 130 12.23 -3.29 0.42
CA ASP A 130 12.45 -2.63 -0.87
C ASP A 130 11.36 -1.58 -1.15
N ILE A 131 10.10 -1.90 -0.86
CA ILE A 131 8.98 -0.95 -1.00
C ILE A 131 9.12 0.21 -0.02
N MET A 132 9.46 -0.05 1.24
CA MET A 132 9.70 1.00 2.22
C MET A 132 10.81 1.94 1.74
N ALA A 133 11.96 1.38 1.33
CA ALA A 133 13.08 2.14 0.81
C ALA A 133 12.65 3.00 -0.38
N ALA A 134 11.98 2.42 -1.38
CA ALA A 134 11.48 3.14 -2.53
C ALA A 134 10.45 4.24 -2.17
N TYR A 135 9.58 4.01 -1.19
CA TYR A 135 8.52 4.95 -0.84
C TYR A 135 9.02 6.11 0.03
N THR A 136 10.16 5.95 0.68
CA THR A 136 10.82 6.99 1.51
C THR A 136 12.09 7.55 0.88
N GLU A 137 12.45 7.10 -0.32
CA GLU A 137 13.65 7.56 -1.02
C GLU A 137 13.58 9.06 -1.34
N GLY A 138 14.69 9.76 -1.08
CA GLY A 138 14.82 11.18 -1.38
C GLY A 138 14.07 12.07 -0.39
N VAL A 139 13.55 13.18 -0.89
CA VAL A 139 12.84 14.18 -0.06
C VAL A 139 11.48 14.56 -0.62
N ASP A 140 11.02 13.89 -1.68
CA ASP A 140 9.78 14.21 -2.39
C ASP A 140 8.74 13.09 -2.33
N ARG A 141 8.95 12.08 -1.47
CA ARG A 141 8.01 10.96 -1.23
C ARG A 141 7.57 10.93 0.24
N LEU A 142 7.17 9.78 0.76
CA LEU A 142 6.73 9.65 2.15
C LEU A 142 7.87 9.99 3.13
N HIS A 143 7.50 10.52 4.30
CA HIS A 143 8.48 10.83 5.34
C HIS A 143 9.03 9.57 6.00
N MET A 144 8.17 8.56 6.16
CA MET A 144 8.52 7.28 6.75
C MET A 144 7.49 6.22 6.34
N CYS A 145 7.87 4.95 6.51
CA CYS A 145 6.99 3.80 6.36
C CYS A 145 7.24 2.82 7.51
N TYR A 146 6.27 1.94 7.74
CA TYR A 146 6.47 0.73 8.54
C TYR A 146 5.96 -0.49 7.77
N SER A 147 6.51 -1.66 8.11
CA SER A 147 6.08 -2.97 7.60
C SER A 147 5.75 -3.91 8.76
N PHE A 148 5.34 -5.13 8.41
CA PHE A 148 4.98 -6.16 9.37
C PHE A 148 6.17 -7.02 9.84
N GLU A 149 7.38 -6.76 9.36
CA GLU A 149 8.58 -7.57 9.68
C GLU A 149 8.84 -7.69 11.18
N MET A 150 8.62 -6.61 11.94
CA MET A 150 8.76 -6.60 13.41
C MET A 150 7.42 -6.69 14.15
N LEU A 151 6.32 -6.92 13.44
CA LEU A 151 4.96 -7.08 14.00
C LEU A 151 4.50 -8.54 13.97
N SER A 152 5.44 -9.48 13.95
CA SER A 152 5.19 -10.92 13.97
C SER A 152 5.38 -11.50 15.38
N PRO A 153 4.92 -12.74 15.64
CA PRO A 153 5.20 -13.44 16.88
C PRO A 153 6.70 -13.78 17.10
N GLU A 154 7.56 -13.67 16.08
CA GLU A 154 8.99 -13.97 16.21
C GLU A 154 9.72 -12.84 16.95
N PHE A 155 9.97 -13.04 18.25
CA PHE A 155 10.58 -12.04 19.13
C PHE A 155 11.98 -12.48 19.60
N THR A 156 12.93 -12.59 18.66
CA THR A 156 14.32 -13.00 18.96
C THR A 156 15.34 -11.95 18.52
N ALA A 157 16.48 -11.88 19.20
CA ALA A 157 17.58 -10.98 18.81
C ALA A 157 18.11 -11.26 17.40
N ALA A 158 18.07 -12.52 16.96
CA ALA A 158 18.47 -12.92 15.61
C ALA A 158 17.49 -12.37 14.55
N HIS A 159 16.19 -12.43 14.83
CA HIS A 159 15.14 -11.83 13.99
C HIS A 159 15.37 -10.34 13.80
N PHE A 160 15.43 -9.58 14.90
CA PHE A 160 15.68 -8.14 14.85
C PHE A 160 16.97 -7.78 14.10
N ARG A 161 18.05 -8.54 14.32
CA ARG A 161 19.31 -8.33 13.61
C ARG A 161 19.14 -8.47 12.10
N ARG A 162 18.51 -9.56 11.63
CA ARG A 162 18.28 -9.80 10.20
C ARG A 162 17.44 -8.69 9.58
N THR A 163 16.35 -8.29 10.22
CA THR A 163 15.48 -7.21 9.71
C THR A 163 16.23 -5.87 9.63
N ILE A 164 17.02 -5.52 10.67
CA ILE A 164 17.82 -4.29 10.68
C ILE A 164 18.89 -4.31 9.58
N GLU A 165 19.56 -5.46 9.39
CA GLU A 165 20.57 -5.63 8.34
C GLU A 165 19.94 -5.52 6.95
N GLY A 166 18.75 -6.07 6.73
CA GLY A 166 17.99 -5.92 5.49
C GLY A 166 17.66 -4.47 5.16
N VAL A 167 17.15 -3.71 6.13
CA VAL A 167 16.84 -2.27 5.96
C VAL A 167 18.09 -1.43 5.68
N ARG A 168 19.27 -1.86 6.14
CA ARG A 168 20.53 -1.14 5.87
C ARG A 168 21.14 -1.47 4.50
N ALA A 169 20.75 -2.59 3.91
CA ALA A 169 21.30 -3.08 2.65
C ALA A 169 20.50 -2.65 1.42
N GLY A 170 19.18 -2.42 1.59
CA GLY A 170 18.30 -1.79 0.58
C GLY A 170 18.37 -0.27 0.65
#